data_AF-A0A6I9HM70-F1
#
_entry.id   AF-A0A6I9HM70-F1
#
_cell.length_a   1.000
_cell.length_b   1.000
_cell.length_c   1.000
_cell.angle_alpha   90.00
_cell.angle_beta   90.00
_cell.angle_gamma   90.00
#
_symmetry.space_group_name_H-M   'P 1'
#
loop_
_entity.id
_entity.type
_entity.pdbx_description
1 polymer ?
#
loop_
_entity_poly.entity_id
_entity_poly.type
_entity_poly.pdbx_seq_one_letter_code
_entity_poly.pdbx_strand_id
1 'polypeptide(L)'
;MRTVGLSLGMVLLCLLRVQAGDLGTAEPDESKIAGTWYITAMASDSESYLQNKDQLKMAMANIEVLGDGDLKVSFAIPTPGRCMKFESIYKPTGSPGEYYSSDRGNKTVRLVDTDGSSYMVVFATREKEGKTLHMLRLYSRTQWVRPKIKLLFKRLAMLNGFTDETIWILPRQEECRLGEP
;
A
#
# COMPACT_ATOMS: atom_id res chain seq x y z
N MET A 1 44.15 46.50 45.34
CA MET A 1 44.33 45.38 44.39
C MET A 1 42.95 44.92 43.93
N ARG A 2 42.74 44.89 42.62
CA ARG A 2 41.50 44.47 41.96
C ARG A 2 41.52 42.95 41.77
N THR A 3 40.43 42.29 42.11
CA THR A 3 40.05 40.92 41.66
C THR A 3 38.51 40.92 41.71
N VAL A 4 37.78 41.16 40.61
CA VAL A 4 37.38 40.16 39.58
C VAL A 4 36.89 38.90 40.31
N GLY A 5 35.59 38.61 40.44
CA GLY A 5 34.52 38.65 39.45
C GLY A 5 34.27 37.21 39.00
N LEU A 6 33.21 36.56 39.47
CA LEU A 6 32.65 35.37 38.83
C LEU A 6 31.15 35.27 39.14
N SER A 7 30.37 35.85 38.24
CA SER A 7 28.93 35.74 38.16
C SER A 7 28.54 34.27 37.98
N LEU A 8 27.66 33.77 38.85
CA LEU A 8 27.02 32.47 38.70
C LEU A 8 25.94 32.57 37.61
N GLY A 9 26.37 32.56 36.34
CA GLY A 9 25.47 32.47 35.20
C GLY A 9 24.97 31.04 35.04
N MET A 10 23.85 30.72 35.67
CA MET A 10 23.15 29.45 35.46
C MET A 10 22.46 29.49 34.10
N VAL A 11 23.22 29.16 33.05
CA VAL A 11 22.68 28.97 31.70
C VAL A 11 21.89 27.66 31.70
N LEU A 12 20.59 27.77 31.94
CA LEU A 12 19.64 26.68 31.75
C LEU A 12 19.49 26.45 30.24
N LEU A 13 20.37 25.61 29.68
CA LEU A 13 20.22 25.07 28.33
C LEU A 13 18.87 24.36 28.25
N CYS A 14 17.87 25.04 27.71
CA CYS A 14 16.62 24.45 27.27
C CYS A 14 16.95 23.41 26.21
N LEU A 15 17.11 22.16 26.65
CA LEU A 15 17.02 21.00 25.78
C LEU A 15 15.61 21.02 25.21
N LEU A 16 15.46 21.64 24.03
CA LEU A 16 14.37 21.33 23.12
C LEU A 16 14.50 19.85 22.80
N ARG A 17 13.89 19.01 23.64
CA ARG A 17 13.42 17.71 23.20
C ARG A 17 12.34 18.01 22.19
N VAL A 18 12.77 18.20 20.94
CA VAL A 18 11.92 17.92 19.80
C VAL A 18 11.64 16.44 19.93
N GLN A 19 10.55 16.12 20.62
CA GLN A 19 9.91 14.85 20.41
C GLN A 19 9.51 14.93 18.94
N ALA A 20 10.33 14.32 18.07
CA ALA A 20 9.85 13.87 16.80
C ALA A 20 8.61 13.08 17.16
N GLY A 21 7.43 13.67 16.91
CA GLY A 21 6.22 12.89 16.85
C GLY A 21 6.57 11.82 15.86
N ASP A 22 6.80 10.62 16.37
CA ASP A 22 6.75 9.42 15.58
C ASP A 22 5.52 9.63 14.70
N LEU A 23 5.74 9.74 13.39
CA LEU A 23 4.65 9.58 12.44
C LEU A 23 4.30 8.10 12.55
N GLY A 24 3.72 7.76 13.71
CA GLY A 24 3.23 6.47 14.07
C GLY A 24 2.19 6.20 13.03
N THR A 25 2.61 5.46 12.02
CA THR A 25 1.71 4.80 11.11
C THR A 25 0.98 3.85 12.04
N ALA A 26 -0.15 4.30 12.58
CA ALA A 26 -0.95 3.55 13.51
C ALA A 26 -1.06 2.14 12.93
N GLU A 27 -0.71 1.12 13.73
CA GLU A 27 -0.86 -0.27 13.30
C GLU A 27 -2.25 -0.41 12.67
N PRO A 28 -2.33 -0.88 11.42
CA PRO A 28 -3.62 -1.03 10.79
C PRO A 28 -4.42 -2.02 11.61
N ASP A 29 -5.46 -1.51 12.25
CA ASP A 29 -6.46 -2.33 12.93
C ASP A 29 -6.95 -3.39 11.93
N GLU A 30 -6.54 -4.64 12.15
CA GLU A 30 -6.72 -5.72 11.19
C GLU A 30 -8.22 -5.94 10.90
N SER A 31 -9.08 -5.67 11.88
CA SER A 31 -10.53 -5.71 11.71
C SER A 31 -11.04 -4.71 10.67
N LYS A 32 -10.32 -3.59 10.47
CA LYS A 32 -10.67 -2.54 9.50
C LYS A 32 -10.23 -2.85 8.07
N ILE A 33 -9.26 -3.76 7.87
CA ILE A 33 -8.81 -4.17 6.53
C ILE A 33 -9.61 -5.35 5.96
N ALA A 34 -10.32 -6.10 6.81
CA ALA A 34 -11.14 -7.24 6.39
C ALA A 34 -12.24 -6.85 5.40
N GLY A 35 -12.65 -7.80 4.55
CA GLY A 35 -13.75 -7.68 3.59
C GLY A 35 -13.31 -7.29 2.18
N THR A 36 -14.28 -6.86 1.38
CA THR A 36 -14.10 -6.63 -0.05
C THR A 36 -13.54 -5.24 -0.37
N TRP A 37 -12.69 -5.21 -1.39
CA TRP A 37 -12.00 -4.04 -1.91
C TRP A 37 -11.97 -4.05 -3.44
N TYR A 38 -11.96 -2.85 -4.03
CA TYR A 38 -11.71 -2.62 -5.45
C TYR A 38 -10.31 -2.04 -5.64
N ILE A 39 -9.52 -2.63 -6.52
CA ILE A 39 -8.23 -2.07 -6.93
C ILE A 39 -8.52 -1.08 -8.07
N THR A 40 -8.46 0.20 -7.75
CA THR A 40 -8.98 1.29 -8.59
C THR A 40 -7.90 2.14 -9.26
N ALA A 41 -6.67 2.03 -8.78
CA ALA A 41 -5.49 2.58 -9.43
C ALA A 41 -4.28 1.70 -9.11
N MET A 42 -3.30 1.69 -10.00
CA MET A 42 -2.02 1.04 -9.74
C MET A 42 -0.87 1.77 -10.40
N ALA A 43 0.34 1.51 -9.90
CA ALA A 43 1.59 1.86 -10.55
C ALA A 43 2.50 0.63 -10.58
N SER A 44 3.28 0.43 -11.64
CA SER A 44 4.21 -0.70 -11.73
C SER A 44 5.34 -0.46 -12.73
N ASP A 45 6.51 -1.00 -12.42
CA ASP A 45 7.68 -1.07 -13.31
C ASP A 45 7.68 -2.32 -14.22
N SER A 46 6.63 -3.15 -14.18
CA SER A 46 6.54 -4.34 -15.01
C SER A 46 6.31 -4.01 -16.48
N GLU A 47 7.24 -4.43 -17.34
CA GLU A 47 7.12 -4.32 -18.80
C GLU A 47 5.81 -4.92 -19.33
N SER A 48 5.33 -6.02 -18.75
CA SER A 48 4.08 -6.66 -19.18
C SER A 48 2.86 -5.77 -18.91
N TYR A 49 2.82 -5.06 -17.78
CA TYR A 49 1.75 -4.10 -17.50
C TYR A 49 1.86 -2.85 -18.39
N LEU A 50 3.08 -2.36 -18.63
CA LEU A 50 3.33 -1.24 -19.53
C LEU A 50 2.86 -1.53 -20.96
N GLN A 51 3.22 -2.70 -21.51
CA GLN A 51 2.81 -3.12 -22.85
C GLN A 51 1.29 -3.31 -23.00
N ASN A 52 0.60 -3.65 -21.91
CA ASN A 52 -0.84 -3.91 -21.91
C ASN A 52 -1.64 -2.86 -21.13
N LYS A 53 -1.09 -1.65 -20.96
CA LYS A 53 -1.66 -0.59 -20.11
C LYS A 53 -3.11 -0.23 -20.49
N ASP A 54 -3.44 -0.28 -21.78
CA ASP A 54 -4.77 0.08 -22.29
C ASP A 54 -5.82 -1.02 -22.05
N GLN A 55 -5.38 -2.21 -21.62
CA GLN A 55 -6.24 -3.34 -21.26
C GLN A 55 -6.42 -3.48 -19.75
N LEU A 56 -5.73 -2.66 -18.94
CA LEU A 56 -5.86 -2.69 -17.49
C LEU A 56 -7.27 -2.23 -17.10
N LYS A 57 -7.90 -2.97 -16.19
CA LYS A 57 -9.22 -2.68 -15.65
C LYS A 57 -9.23 -2.89 -14.14
N MET A 58 -10.22 -2.32 -13.48
CA MET A 58 -10.43 -2.45 -12.04
C MET A 58 -10.52 -3.92 -11.64
N ALA A 59 -9.75 -4.30 -10.63
CA ALA A 59 -9.77 -5.64 -10.05
C ALA A 59 -10.50 -5.65 -8.70
N MET A 60 -10.85 -6.83 -8.21
CA MET A 60 -11.43 -7.03 -6.88
C MET A 60 -10.48 -7.83 -6.00
N ALA A 61 -10.50 -7.54 -4.71
CA ALA A 61 -9.84 -8.31 -3.67
C ALA A 61 -10.79 -8.51 -2.48
N ASN A 62 -10.70 -9.65 -1.80
CA ASN A 62 -11.33 -9.88 -0.51
C ASN A 62 -10.25 -10.28 0.49
N ILE A 63 -10.24 -9.64 1.65
CA ILE A 63 -9.27 -9.91 2.72
C ILE A 63 -10.02 -10.57 3.88
N GLU A 64 -9.55 -11.73 4.30
CA GLU A 64 -9.98 -12.40 5.51
C GLU A 64 -8.81 -12.42 6.50
N VAL A 65 -9.05 -11.98 7.73
CA VAL A 65 -8.08 -12.05 8.83
C VAL A 65 -8.26 -13.42 9.51
N LEU A 66 -7.17 -14.18 9.61
CA LEU A 66 -7.14 -15.50 10.23
C LEU A 66 -6.70 -15.39 11.70
N GLY A 67 -6.83 -16.49 12.45
CA GLY A 67 -6.65 -16.50 13.91
C GLY A 67 -5.26 -16.08 14.43
N ASP A 68 -4.25 -16.06 13.56
CA ASP A 68 -2.85 -15.74 13.89
C ASP A 68 -2.37 -14.40 13.30
N GLY A 69 -3.29 -13.56 12.79
CA GLY A 69 -2.95 -12.32 12.06
C GLY A 69 -2.56 -12.55 10.58
N ASP A 70 -2.48 -13.80 10.14
CA ASP A 70 -2.35 -14.16 8.73
C ASP A 70 -3.55 -13.62 7.94
N LEU A 71 -3.31 -13.11 6.74
CA LEU A 71 -4.34 -12.62 5.83
C LEU A 71 -4.53 -13.60 4.69
N LYS A 72 -5.73 -14.14 4.51
CA LYS A 72 -6.12 -14.79 3.26
C LYS A 72 -6.69 -13.74 2.32
N VAL A 73 -6.03 -13.56 1.17
CA VAL A 73 -6.44 -12.57 0.17
C VAL A 73 -6.86 -13.27 -1.12
N SER A 74 -8.15 -13.19 -1.45
CA SER A 74 -8.71 -13.66 -2.71
C SER A 74 -8.72 -12.50 -3.71
N PHE A 75 -8.31 -12.75 -4.96
CA PHE A 75 -8.27 -11.75 -6.03
C PHE A 75 -9.12 -12.19 -7.22
N ALA A 76 -9.76 -11.24 -7.88
CA ALA A 76 -10.30 -11.36 -9.23
C ALA A 76 -9.72 -10.24 -10.09
N ILE A 77 -8.79 -10.58 -10.98
CA ILE A 77 -8.02 -9.64 -11.81
C ILE A 77 -8.42 -9.84 -13.28
N PRO A 78 -8.97 -8.81 -13.95
CA PRO A 78 -9.17 -8.83 -15.39
C PRO A 78 -7.82 -8.95 -16.10
N THR A 79 -7.69 -9.96 -16.95
CA THR A 79 -6.54 -10.14 -17.84
C THR A 79 -7.04 -10.24 -19.29
N PRO A 80 -6.18 -10.03 -20.30
CA PRO A 80 -6.58 -10.22 -21.69
C PRO A 80 -7.24 -11.59 -21.91
N GLY A 81 -8.50 -11.59 -22.34
CA GLY A 81 -9.27 -12.80 -22.66
C GLY A 81 -9.82 -13.61 -21.48
N ARG A 82 -9.51 -13.29 -20.21
CA ARG A 82 -10.09 -14.00 -19.06
C ARG A 82 -10.07 -13.23 -17.74
N CYS A 83 -10.97 -13.59 -16.83
CA CYS A 83 -10.90 -13.19 -15.43
C CYS A 83 -9.99 -14.15 -14.64
N MET A 84 -8.86 -13.67 -14.14
CA MET A 84 -7.96 -14.48 -13.32
C MET A 84 -8.38 -14.41 -11.85
N LYS A 85 -8.84 -15.53 -11.28
CA LYS A 85 -9.14 -15.65 -9.85
C LYS A 85 -8.10 -16.51 -9.15
N PHE A 86 -7.64 -16.10 -7.98
CA PHE A 86 -6.70 -16.86 -7.15
C PHE A 86 -6.67 -16.33 -5.72
N GLU A 87 -6.11 -17.11 -4.81
CA GLU A 87 -5.94 -16.76 -3.41
C GLU A 87 -4.46 -16.81 -3.03
N SER A 88 -4.09 -16.08 -1.97
CA SER A 88 -2.75 -16.13 -1.38
C SER A 88 -2.84 -15.85 0.12
N ILE A 89 -2.03 -16.55 0.91
CA ILE A 89 -1.85 -16.29 2.34
C ILE A 89 -0.68 -15.34 2.51
N TYR A 90 -0.91 -14.25 3.24
CA TYR A 90 0.07 -13.23 3.59
C TYR A 90 0.30 -13.29 5.10
N LYS A 91 1.55 -13.55 5.50
CA LYS A 91 1.96 -13.72 6.89
C LYS A 91 2.62 -12.45 7.42
N PRO A 92 2.35 -12.02 8.65
CA PRO A 92 3.05 -10.87 9.25
C PRO A 92 4.56 -11.09 9.25
N THR A 93 5.34 -10.05 8.94
CA THR A 93 6.82 -10.12 9.00
C THR A 93 7.39 -9.73 10.35
N GLY A 94 6.54 -9.21 11.26
CA GLY A 94 6.93 -8.56 12.51
C GLY A 94 7.08 -7.04 12.38
N SER A 95 7.18 -6.51 11.15
CA SER A 95 7.10 -5.07 10.90
C SER A 95 5.63 -4.64 10.79
N PRO A 96 5.20 -3.59 11.50
CA PRO A 96 3.82 -3.09 11.43
C PRO A 96 3.32 -2.84 10.00
N GLY A 97 2.18 -3.44 9.64
CA GLY A 97 1.55 -3.29 8.33
C GLY A 97 2.31 -3.92 7.16
N GLU A 98 3.29 -4.77 7.43
CA GLU A 98 4.04 -5.52 6.43
C GLU A 98 3.73 -7.02 6.50
N TYR A 99 3.48 -7.61 5.33
CA TYR A 99 3.20 -9.02 5.20
C TYR A 99 3.99 -9.65 4.06
N TYR A 100 4.30 -10.93 4.20
CA TYR A 100 5.03 -11.71 3.22
C TYR A 100 4.19 -12.90 2.72
N SER A 101 4.31 -13.23 1.44
CA SER A 101 3.72 -14.42 0.85
C SER A 101 4.69 -15.07 -0.13
N SER A 102 4.85 -16.39 -0.04
CA SER A 102 5.55 -17.20 -1.06
C SER A 102 4.59 -17.76 -2.12
N ASP A 103 3.28 -17.55 -1.96
CA ASP A 103 2.28 -18.07 -2.88
C ASP A 103 2.41 -17.39 -4.25
N ARG A 104 2.58 -18.20 -5.29
CA ARG A 104 2.78 -17.73 -6.67
C ARG A 104 3.97 -16.76 -6.81
N GLY A 105 5.03 -17.04 -6.05
CA GLY A 105 6.29 -16.29 -6.01
C GLY A 105 6.39 -15.38 -4.79
N ASN A 106 7.62 -15.13 -4.35
CA ASN A 106 7.93 -14.32 -3.17
C ASN A 106 7.43 -12.89 -3.34
N LYS A 107 6.63 -12.43 -2.40
CA LYS A 107 6.05 -11.09 -2.37
C LYS A 107 6.11 -10.53 -0.96
N THR A 108 6.52 -9.27 -0.86
CA THR A 108 6.33 -8.48 0.36
C THR A 108 5.35 -7.37 0.05
N VAL A 109 4.36 -7.16 0.91
CA VAL A 109 3.41 -6.07 0.81
C VAL A 109 3.50 -5.21 2.06
N ARG A 110 3.42 -3.90 1.90
CA ARG A 110 3.46 -2.93 2.98
C ARG A 110 2.36 -1.90 2.81
N LEU A 111 1.63 -1.65 3.87
CA LEU A 111 0.68 -0.55 3.92
C LEU A 111 1.44 0.79 3.89
N VAL A 112 1.10 1.64 2.93
CA VAL A 112 1.72 2.96 2.73
C VAL A 112 0.87 4.07 3.32
N ASP A 113 -0.44 4.01 3.11
CA ASP A 113 -1.38 5.05 3.56
C ASP A 113 -2.80 4.48 3.63
N THR A 114 -3.61 4.96 4.57
CA THR A 114 -5.02 4.56 4.73
C THR A 114 -5.76 5.59 5.57
N ASP A 115 -7.07 5.72 5.35
CA ASP A 115 -7.97 6.42 6.27
C ASP A 115 -8.67 5.46 7.25
N GLY A 116 -8.23 4.19 7.27
CA GLY A 116 -8.77 3.14 8.12
C GLY A 116 -10.17 2.67 7.74
N SER A 117 -10.78 3.16 6.67
CA SER A 117 -12.19 2.80 6.38
C SER A 117 -12.54 2.71 4.90
N SER A 118 -12.12 3.69 4.09
CA SER A 118 -12.62 3.86 2.72
C SER A 118 -11.58 3.54 1.64
N TYR A 119 -10.28 3.70 1.95
CA TYR A 119 -9.20 3.37 1.03
C TYR A 119 -7.95 2.87 1.77
N MET A 120 -7.10 2.17 1.04
CA MET A 120 -5.72 1.89 1.45
C MET A 120 -4.80 1.90 0.23
N VAL A 121 -3.57 2.34 0.43
CA VAL A 121 -2.50 2.32 -0.55
C VAL A 121 -1.47 1.29 -0.09
N VAL A 122 -1.20 0.30 -0.93
CA VAL A 122 -0.30 -0.80 -0.60
C VAL A 122 0.83 -0.83 -1.62
N PHE A 123 2.07 -0.85 -1.13
CA PHE A 123 3.26 -1.12 -1.92
C PHE A 123 3.56 -2.61 -1.88
N ALA A 124 3.93 -3.19 -3.01
CA ALA A 124 4.25 -4.59 -3.15
C ALA A 124 5.56 -4.76 -3.93
N THR A 125 6.44 -5.60 -3.42
CA THR A 125 7.56 -6.15 -4.18
C THR A 125 7.23 -7.59 -4.56
N ARG A 126 7.69 -8.01 -5.74
CA ARG A 126 7.57 -9.40 -6.19
C ARG A 126 8.84 -9.84 -6.89
N GLU A 127 9.39 -10.95 -6.46
CA GLU A 127 10.48 -11.59 -7.18
C GLU A 127 9.92 -12.42 -8.34
N LYS A 128 10.44 -12.18 -9.54
CA LYS A 128 10.09 -12.93 -10.74
C LYS A 128 11.31 -13.02 -11.65
N GLU A 129 11.72 -14.24 -12.01
CA GLU A 129 12.80 -14.49 -12.98
C GLU A 129 14.12 -13.76 -12.64
N GLY A 130 14.48 -13.71 -11.34
CA GLY A 130 15.69 -13.04 -10.86
C GLY A 130 15.62 -11.51 -10.83
N LYS A 131 14.47 -10.92 -11.15
CA LYS A 131 14.19 -9.48 -11.03
C LYS A 131 13.20 -9.22 -9.90
N THR A 132 13.35 -8.09 -9.22
CA THR A 132 12.37 -7.57 -8.27
C THR A 132 11.48 -6.55 -8.98
N LEU A 133 10.19 -6.85 -9.07
CA LEU A 133 9.17 -5.96 -9.61
C LEU A 133 8.50 -5.18 -8.47
N HIS A 134 8.16 -3.93 -8.73
CA HIS A 134 7.52 -3.03 -7.79
C HIS A 134 6.12 -2.68 -8.26
N MET A 135 5.19 -2.59 -7.31
CA MET A 135 3.82 -2.18 -7.56
C MET A 135 3.31 -1.31 -6.41
N LEU A 136 2.56 -0.28 -6.75
CA LEU A 136 1.71 0.45 -5.81
C LEU A 136 0.25 0.25 -6.21
N ARG A 137 -0.65 -0.02 -5.28
CA ARG A 137 -2.07 -0.23 -5.56
C ARG A 137 -2.94 0.60 -4.63
N LEU A 138 -3.95 1.25 -5.21
CA LEU A 138 -5.03 1.89 -4.47
C LEU A 138 -6.22 0.95 -4.38
N TYR A 139 -6.49 0.49 -3.16
CA TYR A 139 -7.70 -0.24 -2.82
C TYR A 139 -8.74 0.76 -2.30
N SER A 140 -10.00 0.59 -2.71
CA SER A 140 -11.13 1.37 -2.20
C SER A 140 -12.32 0.46 -1.89
N ARG A 141 -13.12 0.80 -0.87
CA ARG A 141 -14.36 0.09 -0.54
C ARG A 141 -15.44 0.23 -1.61
N THR A 142 -15.33 1.24 -2.47
CA THR A 142 -16.28 1.46 -3.57
C THR A 142 -15.56 1.55 -4.89
N GLN A 143 -16.29 1.35 -5.99
CA GLN A 143 -15.75 1.57 -7.33
C GLN A 143 -15.50 3.05 -7.65
N TRP A 144 -16.01 3.98 -6.82
CA TRP A 144 -15.92 5.41 -7.02
C TRP A 144 -14.92 6.05 -6.05
N VAL A 145 -13.77 6.43 -6.57
CA VAL A 145 -12.73 7.10 -5.79
C VAL A 145 -12.82 8.61 -5.95
N ARG A 146 -12.87 9.32 -4.83
CA ARG A 146 -12.87 10.79 -4.79
C ARG A 146 -11.61 11.35 -5.47
N PRO A 147 -11.70 12.47 -6.22
CA PRO A 147 -10.54 13.06 -6.90
C PRO A 147 -9.33 13.32 -5.98
N LYS A 148 -9.57 13.75 -4.73
CA LYS A 148 -8.51 13.98 -3.73
C LYS A 148 -7.69 12.71 -3.45
N ILE A 149 -8.31 11.54 -3.39
CA ILE A 149 -7.64 10.27 -3.13
C ILE A 149 -6.86 9.80 -4.37
N LYS A 150 -7.38 10.03 -5.58
CA LYS A 150 -6.62 9.78 -6.82
C LYS A 150 -5.36 10.64 -6.90
N LEU A 151 -5.46 11.92 -6.51
CA LEU A 151 -4.31 12.83 -6.47
C LEU A 151 -3.28 12.41 -5.41
N LEU A 152 -3.75 12.00 -4.23
CA LEU A 152 -2.91 11.43 -3.19
C LEU A 152 -2.15 10.20 -3.68
N PHE A 153 -2.85 9.25 -4.32
CA PHE A 153 -2.23 8.06 -4.90
C PHE A 153 -1.14 8.41 -5.91
N LYS A 154 -1.40 9.34 -6.85
CA LYS A 154 -0.39 9.80 -7.81
C LYS A 154 0.85 10.37 -7.12
N ARG A 155 0.66 11.21 -6.09
CA ARG A 155 1.77 11.75 -5.30
C ARG A 155 2.58 10.65 -4.62
N LEU A 156 1.92 9.70 -3.96
CA LEU A 156 2.59 8.56 -3.32
C LEU A 156 3.33 7.70 -4.34
N ALA A 157 2.77 7.47 -5.53
CA ALA A 157 3.44 6.74 -6.59
C ALA A 157 4.73 7.45 -7.04
N MET A 158 4.68 8.76 -7.28
CA MET A 158 5.87 9.54 -7.64
C MET A 158 6.94 9.52 -6.54
N LEU A 159 6.54 9.62 -5.26
CA LEU A 159 7.47 9.50 -4.12
C LEU A 159 8.13 8.13 -4.02
N ASN A 160 7.49 7.09 -4.57
CA ASN A 160 8.04 5.73 -4.64
C ASN A 160 8.72 5.44 -6.00
N GLY A 161 9.07 6.47 -6.77
CA GLY A 161 9.87 6.34 -7.99
C GLY A 161 9.10 5.98 -9.26
N PHE A 162 7.77 5.93 -9.22
CA PHE A 162 6.95 5.75 -10.43
C PHE A 162 6.78 7.08 -11.19
N THR A 163 6.67 6.98 -12.50
CA THR A 163 6.42 8.09 -13.42
C THR A 163 4.96 8.12 -13.88
N ASP A 164 4.50 9.23 -14.47
CA ASP A 164 3.14 9.32 -15.02
C ASP A 164 2.80 8.19 -16.01
N GLU A 165 3.79 7.71 -16.78
CA GLU A 165 3.63 6.61 -17.74
C GLU A 165 3.40 5.24 -17.07
N THR A 166 3.91 5.08 -15.85
CA THR A 166 3.81 3.85 -15.05
C THR A 166 2.68 3.91 -14.02
N ILE A 167 1.85 4.95 -14.05
CA ILE A 167 0.71 5.18 -13.14
C ILE A 167 -0.60 5.14 -13.92
N TRP A 168 -1.52 4.26 -13.52
CA TRP A 168 -2.78 4.05 -14.21
C TRP A 168 -3.98 4.12 -13.25
N ILE A 169 -4.97 4.93 -13.61
CA ILE A 169 -6.31 4.88 -13.00
C ILE A 169 -7.12 3.85 -13.76
N LEU A 170 -7.64 2.85 -13.05
CA LEU A 170 -8.22 1.67 -13.66
C LEU A 170 -9.71 1.90 -13.98
N PRO A 171 -10.13 1.71 -15.25
CA PRO A 171 -11.53 1.82 -15.63
C PRO A 171 -12.36 0.73 -14.95
N ARG A 172 -13.62 1.07 -14.65
CA ARG A 172 -14.60 0.14 -14.07
C ARG A 172 -14.93 -1.00 -15.04
N GLN A 173 -15.32 -2.13 -14.47
CA GLN A 173 -15.82 -3.30 -15.18
C GLN A 173 -16.72 -4.11 -14.23
N GLU A 174 -17.59 -4.96 -14.79
CA GLU A 174 -18.56 -5.76 -14.02
C GLU A 174 -18.42 -7.27 -14.26
N GLU A 175 -17.53 -7.69 -15.16
CA GLU A 175 -17.40 -9.08 -15.64
C GLU A 175 -16.51 -9.95 -14.73
N CYS A 176 -15.49 -9.37 -14.10
CA CYS A 176 -14.49 -10.08 -13.31
C CYS A 176 -14.63 -9.74 -11.82
N ARG A 177 -15.33 -10.60 -11.08
CA ARG A 177 -15.69 -10.39 -9.67
C ARG A 177 -15.38 -11.61 -8.79
N LEU A 178 -15.25 -11.38 -7.50
CA LEU A 178 -15.23 -12.44 -6.47
C LEU A 178 -16.68 -12.83 -6.14
N GLY A 179 -16.93 -14.13 -5.88
CA GLY A 179 -18.28 -14.70 -5.75
C GLY A 179 -18.80 -15.36 -7.03
N GLU A 180 -19.93 -16.08 -6.93
CA GLU A 180 -20.64 -16.63 -8.08
C GLU A 180 -21.37 -15.52 -8.87
N PRO A 181 -21.56 -15.69 -10.20
CA PRO A 181 -22.28 -14.75 -11.06
C PRO A 181 -23.72 -14.46 -10.61
#